data_AF-D8P2Q0-F1
#
_entry.id   AF-D8P2Q0-F1
#
_cell.length_a   1.000
_cell.length_b   1.000
_cell.length_c   1.000
_cell.angle_alpha   90.00
_cell.angle_beta   90.00
_cell.angle_gamma   90.00
#
_symmetry.space_group_name_H-M   'P 1'
#
loop_
_entity.id
_entity.type
_entity.pdbx_description
1 polymer ?
#
loop_
_entity_poly.entity_id
_entity_poly.type
_entity_poly.pdbx_seq_one_letter_code
_entity_poly.pdbx_strand_id
1 'polypeptide(L)'
;MRRSTGVLDDIGNAEPVSPTAFSLSVLNAMSGIFSIARGDNAAATAVSAGPGTLGWALLEAYAQYVSDPGSPVLLVYADEPADPRYGTIDDEITEGALAILLDARASARLDCSRRAAPGSDTAGHRTQSEAVLHCLRSRTSGAWAHPDGVWQWHWREGAWQID
;
A
#
# COMPACT_ATOMS: atom_id res chain seq x y z
N MET A 1 8.62 -9.24 -3.67
CA MET A 1 8.81 -9.87 -5.00
C MET A 1 9.66 -11.15 -4.97
N ARG A 2 10.50 -11.36 -3.95
CA ARG A 2 11.48 -12.48 -3.89
C ARG A 2 10.92 -13.89 -4.08
N ARG A 3 9.71 -14.17 -3.56
CA ARG A 3 9.12 -15.52 -3.61
C ARG A 3 8.76 -15.94 -5.04
N SER A 4 8.13 -15.06 -5.80
CA SER A 4 7.79 -15.33 -7.21
C SER A 4 9.05 -15.49 -8.06
N THR A 5 10.11 -14.70 -7.82
CA THR A 5 11.40 -14.85 -8.51
C THR A 5 12.01 -16.23 -8.25
N GLY A 6 12.03 -16.70 -6.99
CA GLY A 6 12.54 -18.03 -6.67
C GLY A 6 11.76 -19.15 -7.35
N VAL A 7 10.42 -19.04 -7.40
CA VAL A 7 9.58 -20.01 -8.12
C VAL A 7 9.91 -20.03 -9.62
N LEU A 8 10.17 -18.88 -10.24
CA LEU A 8 10.57 -18.81 -11.65
C LEU A 8 11.96 -19.42 -11.89
N ASP A 9 12.89 -19.27 -10.95
CA ASP A 9 14.21 -19.90 -11.01
C ASP A 9 14.11 -21.43 -10.95
N ASP A 10 13.32 -21.97 -10.01
CA ASP A 10 13.07 -23.41 -9.90
C ASP A 10 12.51 -23.97 -11.22
N ILE A 11 11.52 -23.28 -11.81
CA ILE A 11 10.93 -23.68 -13.11
C ILE A 11 11.98 -23.62 -14.23
N GLY A 12 12.76 -22.53 -14.29
CA GLY A 12 13.79 -22.34 -15.32
C GLY A 12 14.89 -23.40 -15.29
N ASN A 13 15.21 -23.91 -14.10
CA ASN A 13 16.19 -24.97 -13.89
C ASN A 13 15.62 -26.40 -13.94
N ALA A 14 14.32 -26.55 -14.25
CA ALA A 14 13.59 -27.82 -14.17
C ALA A 14 13.67 -28.49 -12.78
N GLU A 15 13.74 -27.68 -11.72
CA GLU A 15 13.74 -28.11 -10.33
C GLU A 15 12.30 -28.20 -9.78
N PRO A 16 12.06 -29.06 -8.77
CA PRO A 16 10.76 -29.13 -8.12
C PRO A 16 10.41 -27.82 -7.39
N VAL A 17 9.31 -27.18 -7.78
CA VAL A 17 8.79 -26.00 -7.09
C VAL A 17 8.22 -26.39 -5.73
N SER A 18 8.65 -25.71 -4.67
CA SER A 18 8.08 -25.89 -3.33
C SER A 18 6.60 -25.48 -3.29
N PRO A 19 5.67 -26.37 -2.88
CA PRO A 19 4.26 -26.01 -2.72
C PRO A 19 4.05 -24.84 -1.75
N THR A 20 4.86 -24.79 -0.68
CA THR A 20 4.79 -23.68 0.29
C THR A 20 5.26 -22.37 -0.34
N ALA A 21 6.35 -22.38 -1.10
CA ALA A 21 6.83 -21.17 -1.77
C ALA A 21 5.81 -20.63 -2.78
N PHE A 22 5.18 -21.54 -3.54
CA PHE A 22 4.12 -21.20 -4.48
C PHE A 22 2.86 -20.67 -3.78
N SER A 23 2.39 -21.30 -2.70
CA SER A 23 1.25 -20.79 -1.93
C SER A 23 1.50 -19.42 -1.30
N LEU A 24 2.75 -19.07 -1.02
CA LEU A 24 3.15 -17.77 -0.48
C LEU A 24 3.44 -16.71 -1.55
N SER A 25 3.44 -17.06 -2.84
CA SER A 25 3.74 -16.12 -3.93
C SER A 25 2.52 -15.34 -4.43
N VAL A 26 1.31 -15.71 -4.01
CA VAL A 26 0.08 -14.98 -4.36
C VAL A 26 -0.07 -13.71 -3.54
N LEU A 27 -0.63 -12.65 -4.13
CA LEU A 27 -0.73 -11.31 -3.53
C LEU A 27 -1.44 -11.30 -2.16
N ASN A 28 -2.44 -12.16 -1.99
CA ASN A 28 -3.25 -12.25 -0.76
C ASN A 28 -2.70 -13.25 0.28
N ALA A 29 -1.53 -13.85 0.05
CA ALA A 29 -0.98 -14.84 0.99
C ALA A 29 -0.80 -14.26 2.40
N MET A 30 -0.30 -13.03 2.50
CA MET A 30 -0.02 -12.40 3.80
C MET A 30 -1.28 -12.06 4.59
N SER A 31 -2.38 -11.65 3.93
CA SER A 31 -3.65 -11.43 4.63
C SER A 31 -4.24 -12.76 5.13
N GLY A 32 -4.13 -13.83 4.35
CA GLY A 32 -4.55 -15.17 4.77
C GLY A 32 -3.73 -15.74 5.94
N ILE A 33 -2.41 -15.56 5.95
CA ILE A 33 -1.58 -15.98 7.10
C ILE A 33 -1.94 -15.17 8.34
N PHE A 34 -2.09 -13.86 8.19
CA PHE A 34 -2.44 -12.97 9.29
C PHE A 34 -3.79 -13.35 9.91
N SER A 35 -4.79 -13.63 9.06
CA SER A 35 -6.13 -14.03 9.51
C SER A 35 -6.11 -15.35 10.28
N ILE A 36 -5.42 -16.38 9.75
CA ILE A 36 -5.23 -17.68 10.42
C ILE A 36 -4.54 -17.50 11.78
N ALA A 37 -3.44 -16.75 11.83
CA ALA A 37 -2.67 -16.55 13.05
C ALA A 37 -3.47 -15.82 14.15
N ARG A 38 -4.40 -14.94 13.75
CA ARG A 38 -5.27 -14.19 14.66
C ARG A 38 -6.59 -14.87 14.97
N GLY A 39 -6.95 -15.94 14.25
CA GLY A 39 -8.32 -16.48 14.25
C GLY A 39 -9.34 -15.45 13.73
N ASP A 40 -8.90 -14.52 12.90
CA ASP A 40 -9.71 -13.43 12.36
C ASP A 40 -10.42 -13.90 11.08
N ASN A 41 -11.73 -13.66 11.01
CA ASN A 41 -12.56 -14.04 9.86
C ASN A 41 -13.17 -12.81 9.18
N ALA A 42 -12.67 -11.60 9.50
CA ALA A 42 -13.04 -10.39 8.79
C ALA A 42 -12.71 -10.48 7.29
N ALA A 43 -13.47 -9.75 6.48
CA ALA A 43 -13.20 -9.64 5.06
C ALA A 43 -11.80 -9.03 4.82
N ALA A 44 -11.08 -9.56 3.83
CA ALA A 44 -9.76 -9.07 3.47
C ALA A 44 -9.64 -8.92 1.96
N THR A 45 -9.10 -7.78 1.52
CA THR A 45 -8.82 -7.46 0.12
C THR A 45 -7.33 -7.21 -0.04
N ALA A 46 -6.75 -7.65 -1.16
CA ALA A 46 -5.37 -7.34 -1.52
C ALA A 46 -5.37 -6.48 -2.79
N VAL A 47 -4.62 -5.38 -2.79
CA VAL A 47 -4.59 -4.38 -3.86
C VAL A 47 -3.19 -4.33 -4.47
N SER A 48 -3.12 -4.25 -5.80
CA SER A 48 -1.89 -3.97 -6.54
C SER A 48 -2.21 -3.01 -7.68
N ALA A 49 -1.48 -1.89 -7.75
CA ALA A 49 -1.68 -0.83 -8.73
C ALA A 49 -0.36 -0.12 -9.07
N GLY A 50 0.72 -0.90 -9.21
CA GLY A 50 2.06 -0.39 -9.51
C GLY A 50 2.58 0.60 -8.45
N PRO A 51 3.30 1.66 -8.85
CA PRO A 51 3.81 2.69 -7.93
C PRO A 51 2.73 3.40 -7.11
N GLY A 52 1.46 3.37 -7.57
CA GLY A 52 0.32 3.98 -6.90
C GLY A 52 -0.41 3.09 -5.89
N THR A 53 0.11 1.89 -5.59
CA THR A 53 -0.58 0.86 -4.79
C THR A 53 -1.05 1.38 -3.43
N LEU A 54 -0.22 2.13 -2.69
CA LEU A 54 -0.57 2.60 -1.35
C LEU A 54 -1.77 3.56 -1.35
N GLY A 55 -1.83 4.49 -2.29
CA GLY A 55 -2.91 5.46 -2.42
C GLY A 55 -4.23 4.80 -2.82
N TRP A 56 -4.19 3.80 -3.71
CA TRP A 56 -5.37 3.01 -4.05
C TRP A 56 -5.81 2.10 -2.91
N ALA A 57 -4.89 1.51 -2.16
CA ALA A 57 -5.20 0.74 -0.96
C ALA A 57 -5.83 1.62 0.13
N LEU A 58 -5.34 2.85 0.33
CA LEU A 58 -5.95 3.83 1.25
C LEU A 58 -7.37 4.19 0.84
N LEU A 59 -7.62 4.38 -0.46
CA LEU A 59 -8.97 4.66 -0.98
C LEU A 59 -9.91 3.46 -0.77
N GLU A 60 -9.44 2.23 -1.05
CA GLU A 60 -10.19 1.00 -0.82
C GLU A 60 -10.52 0.81 0.67
N ALA A 61 -9.53 0.99 1.55
CA ALA A 61 -9.73 0.90 3.00
C ALA A 61 -10.75 1.93 3.50
N TYR A 62 -10.69 3.16 2.98
CA TYR A 62 -11.68 4.19 3.29
C TYR A 62 -13.07 3.82 2.75
N ALA A 63 -13.18 3.31 1.53
CA ALA A 63 -14.44 2.87 0.94
C ALA A 63 -15.10 1.74 1.77
N GLN A 64 -14.31 0.79 2.26
CA GLN A 64 -14.79 -0.25 3.17
C GLN A 64 -15.25 0.35 4.51
N TYR A 65 -14.44 1.24 5.10
CA TYR A 65 -14.77 1.89 6.37
C TYR A 65 -16.05 2.71 6.30
N VAL A 66 -16.28 3.50 5.23
CA VAL A 66 -17.53 4.28 5.12
C VAL A 66 -18.75 3.40 4.83
N SER A 67 -18.55 2.22 4.26
CA SER A 67 -19.63 1.25 4.01
C SER A 67 -20.08 0.54 5.29
N ASP A 68 -19.18 0.36 6.27
CA ASP A 68 -19.49 -0.12 7.62
C ASP A 68 -18.62 0.56 8.68
N PRO A 69 -18.98 1.78 9.14
CA PRO A 69 -18.18 2.54 10.11
C PRO A 69 -18.05 1.87 11.48
N GLY A 70 -18.89 0.88 11.78
CA GLY A 70 -18.81 0.09 13.01
C GLY A 70 -17.66 -0.91 13.04
N SER A 71 -17.07 -1.20 11.88
CA SER A 71 -16.00 -2.17 11.70
C SER A 71 -14.69 -1.47 11.32
N PRO A 72 -13.70 -1.38 12.24
CA PRO A 72 -12.40 -0.79 11.94
C PRO A 72 -11.69 -1.54 10.80
N VAL A 73 -11.01 -0.80 9.92
CA VAL A 73 -10.29 -1.38 8.77
C VAL A 73 -8.78 -1.24 8.99
N LEU A 74 -8.07 -2.36 9.01
CA LEU A 74 -6.61 -2.39 9.08
C LEU A 74 -6.03 -2.45 7.67
N LEU A 75 -5.37 -1.38 7.23
CA LEU A 75 -4.53 -1.38 6.05
C LEU A 75 -3.11 -1.76 6.44
N VAL A 76 -2.54 -2.75 5.75
CA VAL A 76 -1.12 -3.10 5.83
C VAL A 76 -0.51 -2.97 4.44
N TYR A 77 0.53 -2.15 4.34
CA TYR A 77 1.35 -1.99 3.15
C TYR A 77 2.77 -2.42 3.51
N ALA A 78 3.35 -3.31 2.73
CA ALA A 78 4.72 -3.75 2.89
C ALA A 78 5.29 -4.00 1.50
N ASP A 79 6.48 -3.49 1.26
CA ASP A 79 7.07 -3.53 -0.06
C ASP A 79 8.60 -3.44 0.01
N GLU A 80 9.27 -3.99 -1.00
CA GLU A 80 10.72 -4.14 -1.06
C GLU A 80 11.21 -3.81 -2.48
N PRO A 81 12.46 -3.33 -2.65
CA PRO A 81 13.08 -3.18 -3.96
C PRO A 81 12.97 -4.47 -4.78
N ALA A 82 12.86 -4.32 -6.10
CA ALA A 82 12.77 -5.48 -6.97
C ALA A 82 14.11 -6.22 -7.02
N ASP A 83 14.09 -7.49 -7.45
CA ASP A 83 15.33 -8.20 -7.72
C ASP A 83 16.08 -7.49 -8.87
N PRO A 84 17.39 -7.17 -8.72
CA PRO A 84 18.16 -6.44 -9.73
C PRO A 84 18.12 -7.06 -11.13
N ARG A 85 17.82 -8.36 -11.25
CA ARG A 85 17.67 -9.03 -12.55
C ARG A 85 16.55 -8.47 -13.43
N TYR A 86 15.58 -7.77 -12.83
CA TYR A 86 14.48 -7.12 -13.56
C TYR A 86 14.86 -5.75 -14.13
N GLY A 87 16.11 -5.32 -13.95
CA GLY A 87 16.63 -4.05 -14.43
C GLY A 87 16.29 -2.88 -13.50
N THR A 88 16.65 -1.68 -13.94
CA THR A 88 16.39 -0.45 -13.19
C THR A 88 14.91 -0.09 -13.23
N ILE A 89 14.35 0.26 -12.07
CA ILE A 89 12.98 0.76 -11.92
C ILE A 89 13.04 2.23 -11.53
N ASP A 90 12.44 3.11 -12.32
CA ASP A 90 12.54 4.57 -12.13
C ASP A 90 11.94 5.02 -10.79
N ASP A 91 10.78 4.47 -10.42
CA ASP A 91 10.07 4.74 -9.16
C ASP A 91 10.33 3.66 -8.10
N GLU A 92 11.57 3.14 -8.03
CA GLU A 92 11.90 2.09 -7.07
C GLU A 92 11.68 2.58 -5.63
N ILE A 93 10.84 1.82 -4.94
CA ILE A 93 10.49 2.02 -3.54
C ILE A 93 11.63 1.65 -2.60
N THR A 94 11.67 2.32 -1.46
CA THR A 94 12.53 1.89 -0.35
C THR A 94 11.85 0.77 0.41
N GLU A 95 12.61 -0.24 0.85
CA GLU A 95 12.10 -1.32 1.70
C GLU A 95 11.43 -0.75 2.95
N GLY A 96 10.22 -1.23 3.23
CA GLY A 96 9.49 -0.81 4.42
C GLY A 96 8.11 -1.40 4.54
N ALA A 97 7.52 -1.18 5.71
CA ALA A 97 6.15 -1.54 6.00
C ALA A 97 5.45 -0.42 6.79
N LEU A 98 4.14 -0.34 6.59
CA LEU A 98 3.24 0.62 7.20
C LEU A 98 1.92 -0.09 7.52
N ALA A 99 1.42 0.11 8.73
CA ALA A 99 0.08 -0.32 9.12
C ALA A 99 -0.72 0.89 9.61
N ILE A 100 -1.94 1.05 9.10
CA ILE A 100 -2.86 2.13 9.47
C ILE A 100 -4.20 1.51 9.83
N LEU A 101 -4.71 1.83 11.02
CA LEU A 101 -6.05 1.45 11.44
C LEU A 101 -7.01 2.62 11.22
N LEU A 102 -8.02 2.42 10.39
CA LEU A 102 -9.14 3.34 10.22
C LEU A 102 -10.20 2.98 11.26
N ASP A 103 -10.53 3.92 12.15
CA ASP A 103 -11.44 3.71 13.27
C ASP A 103 -12.17 5.02 13.62
N ALA A 104 -13.43 4.93 14.02
CA ALA A 104 -14.23 6.08 14.42
C ALA A 104 -13.66 6.85 15.64
N ARG A 105 -12.81 6.19 16.43
CA ARG A 105 -12.13 6.75 17.61
C ARG A 105 -10.80 7.41 17.27
N ALA A 106 -10.42 7.50 16.00
CA ALA A 106 -9.18 8.14 15.59
C ALA A 106 -9.17 9.61 16.00
N SER A 107 -8.07 10.05 16.60
CA SER A 107 -7.86 11.45 17.04
C SER A 107 -7.35 12.37 15.94
N ALA A 108 -7.08 11.82 14.76
CA ALA A 108 -6.55 12.52 13.60
C ALA A 108 -7.03 11.83 12.32
N ARG A 109 -6.90 12.53 11.20
CA ARG A 109 -7.26 12.01 9.87
C ARG A 109 -6.20 12.38 8.84
N LEU A 110 -6.19 11.61 7.76
CA LEU A 110 -5.35 11.81 6.59
C LEU A 110 -6.25 12.21 5.42
N ASP A 111 -6.26 13.50 5.08
CA ASP A 111 -7.01 13.97 3.91
C ASP A 111 -6.21 13.62 2.66
N CYS A 112 -6.83 12.94 1.69
CA CYS A 112 -6.21 12.54 0.44
C CYS A 112 -6.93 13.18 -0.76
N SER A 113 -6.18 13.78 -1.67
CA SER A 113 -6.71 14.25 -2.95
C SER A 113 -5.86 13.72 -4.11
N ARG A 114 -6.53 13.43 -5.23
CA ARG A 114 -5.91 13.01 -6.48
C ARG A 114 -6.44 13.87 -7.61
N ARG A 115 -5.54 14.34 -8.46
CA ARG A 115 -5.87 15.06 -9.69
C ARG A 115 -5.15 14.44 -10.87
N ALA A 116 -5.75 14.51 -12.06
CA ALA A 116 -5.04 14.19 -13.29
C ALA A 116 -3.81 15.10 -13.40
N ALA A 117 -2.70 14.58 -13.93
CA ALA A 117 -1.46 15.35 -14.04
C ALA A 117 -1.68 16.51 -15.03
N PRO A 118 -1.56 17.78 -14.61
CA PRO A 118 -1.34 18.84 -15.57
C PRO A 118 0.07 18.64 -16.13
N GLY A 119 0.25 18.77 -17.43
CA GLY A 119 1.56 18.63 -18.06
C GLY A 119 2.54 19.70 -17.58
N SER A 120 3.17 19.47 -16.43
CA SER A 120 4.43 20.05 -15.98
C SER A 120 4.80 19.52 -14.59
N ASP A 121 6.10 19.40 -14.40
CA ASP A 121 6.84 18.91 -13.25
C ASP A 121 6.30 19.48 -11.93
N THR A 122 5.60 18.65 -11.16
CA THR A 122 5.15 19.05 -9.82
C THR A 122 6.12 18.49 -8.81
N ALA A 123 6.81 19.39 -8.12
CA ALA A 123 7.71 19.03 -7.03
C ALA A 123 6.96 18.15 -6.01
N GLY A 124 7.38 16.89 -5.93
CA GLY A 124 6.81 15.86 -5.07
C GLY A 124 7.92 14.96 -4.55
N HIS A 125 7.57 14.07 -3.64
CA HIS A 125 8.47 13.01 -3.19
C HIS A 125 8.68 12.02 -4.33
N ARG A 126 9.76 11.24 -4.28
CA ARG A 126 10.11 10.32 -5.36
C ARG A 126 9.10 9.19 -5.47
N THR A 127 8.62 8.67 -4.34
CA THR A 127 7.61 7.61 -4.32
C THR A 127 6.38 7.97 -3.52
N GLN A 128 5.28 7.26 -3.79
CA GLN A 128 4.02 7.44 -3.08
C GLN A 128 4.16 7.12 -1.58
N SER A 129 4.89 6.05 -1.23
CA SER A 129 5.13 5.65 0.15
C SER A 129 5.97 6.67 0.91
N GLU A 130 6.98 7.27 0.27
CA GLU A 130 7.73 8.38 0.86
C GLU A 130 6.83 9.58 1.17
N ALA A 131 5.94 9.98 0.25
CA ALA A 131 5.01 11.09 0.47
C ALA A 131 4.06 10.85 1.66
N VAL A 132 3.48 9.64 1.75
CA VAL A 132 2.60 9.28 2.86
C VAL A 132 3.37 9.20 4.17
N LEU A 133 4.53 8.54 4.19
CA LEU A 133 5.35 8.43 5.40
C LEU A 133 5.86 9.78 5.89
N HIS A 134 6.24 10.68 4.98
CA HIS A 134 6.58 12.05 5.33
C HIS A 134 5.40 12.72 6.02
N CYS A 135 4.23 12.75 5.38
CA CYS A 135 3.00 13.35 5.93
C CYS A 135 2.66 12.81 7.33
N LEU A 136 2.72 11.49 7.53
CA LEU A 136 2.43 10.85 8.82
C LEU A 136 3.46 11.21 9.91
N ARG A 137 4.75 11.29 9.56
CA ARG A 137 5.84 11.59 10.52
C ARG A 137 5.92 13.07 10.87
N SER A 138 5.82 13.94 9.86
CA SER A 138 5.91 15.39 10.04
C SER A 138 4.61 16.02 10.50
N ARG A 139 3.48 15.31 10.35
CA ARG A 139 2.12 15.84 10.56
C ARG A 139 1.84 17.07 9.69
N THR A 140 2.42 17.10 8.48
CA THR A 140 2.22 18.16 7.48
C THR A 140 1.59 17.59 6.20
N SER A 141 1.94 18.13 5.04
CA SER A 141 1.52 17.62 3.74
C SER A 141 2.62 16.79 3.07
N GLY A 142 2.21 15.79 2.30
CA GLY A 142 3.07 15.05 1.38
C GLY A 142 2.44 15.08 -0.01
N ALA A 143 3.25 15.08 -1.06
CA ALA A 143 2.76 15.04 -2.44
C ALA A 143 3.63 14.10 -3.26
N TRP A 144 3.02 13.37 -4.18
CA TRP A 144 3.69 12.51 -5.14
C TRP A 144 3.10 12.75 -6.52
N ALA A 145 3.95 12.99 -7.51
CA ALA A 145 3.57 13.20 -8.90
C ALA A 145 3.99 11.99 -9.73
N HIS A 146 3.07 11.48 -10.54
CA HIS A 146 3.29 10.39 -11.49
C HIS A 146 2.62 10.78 -12.82
N PRO A 147 3.04 10.25 -13.98
CA PRO A 147 2.35 10.49 -15.25
C PRO A 147 0.83 10.27 -15.20
N ASP A 148 0.37 9.31 -14.40
CA ASP A 148 -1.06 9.01 -14.24
C ASP A 148 -1.83 9.97 -13.32
N GLY A 149 -1.14 10.87 -12.61
CA GLY A 149 -1.79 11.83 -11.71
C GLY A 149 -0.90 12.30 -10.57
N VAL A 150 -1.36 13.38 -9.93
CA VAL A 150 -0.73 13.92 -8.73
C VAL A 150 -1.60 13.58 -7.52
N TRP A 151 -0.96 13.03 -6.50
CA TRP A 151 -1.55 12.72 -5.22
C TRP A 151 -1.03 13.68 -4.16
N GLN A 152 -1.91 14.08 -3.24
CA GLN A 152 -1.57 14.92 -2.10
C GLN A 152 -2.23 14.39 -0.84
N TRP A 153 -1.46 14.32 0.24
CA TRP A 153 -1.92 13.95 1.57
C TRP A 153 -1.70 15.10 2.53
N HIS A 154 -2.64 15.31 3.45
CA HIS A 154 -2.54 16.31 4.49
C HIS A 154 -2.96 15.70 5.83
N TRP A 155 -2.10 15.82 6.83
CA TRP A 155 -2.46 15.47 8.19
C TRP A 155 -3.41 16.52 8.76
N ARG A 156 -4.47 16.06 9.45
CA ARG A 156 -5.36 16.91 10.23
C ARG A 156 -5.53 16.33 11.62
N GLU A 157 -5.30 17.18 12.62
CA GLU A 157 -5.71 16.89 13.99
C GLU A 157 -7.24 16.99 14.13
N GLY A 158 -7.79 16.17 15.01
CA GLY A 158 -9.21 16.17 15.33
C GLY A 158 -10.00 15.10 14.59
N ALA A 159 -11.04 14.61 15.27
CA ALA A 159 -11.97 13.60 14.74
C ALA A 159 -12.68 14.12 13.47
N TRP A 160 -13.02 13.19 12.59
CA TRP A 160 -13.85 13.50 11.42
C TRP A 160 -15.26 13.85 11.88
N GLN A 161 -15.72 15.07 11.58
CA GLN A 161 -17.11 15.48 11.79
C GLN A 161 -17.85 15.32 10.46
N ILE A 162 -18.92 14.53 10.48
CA ILE A 162 -19.90 14.48 9.39
C ILE A 162 -20.91 15.57 9.71
N ASP A 163 -21.03 16.57 8.83
CA ASP A 163 -22.20 17.44 8.80
C ASP A 163 -23.37 16.70 8.11
#